data_AF-W1XQD4-F1
#
_entry.id   AF-W1XQD4-F1
#
_cell.length_a   1.000
_cell.length_b   1.000
_cell.length_c   1.000
_cell.angle_alpha   90.00
_cell.angle_beta   90.00
_cell.angle_gamma   90.00
#
_symmetry.space_group_name_H-M   'P 1'
#
loop_
_entity.id
_entity.type
_entity.pdbx_description
1 polymer ?
#
loop_
_entity_poly.entity_id
_entity_poly.type
_entity_poly.pdbx_seq_one_letter_code
_entity_poly.pdbx_strand_id
1 'polypeptide(L)'
;NQAQTLYTTGKVEKGDVKTSISATGTINPVNYVDVSTNVAGKLEKVLVKENDQVTAGQVIAYIDTRQLQASADDARAALAKAELDMNRYKALADQNAIAQQTYDDSVTAYERAK
;
A
#
# COMPACT_ATOMS: atom_id res chain seq x y z
N ASN A 1 -63.40 -30.96 58.81
CA ASN A 1 -62.09 -30.32 58.65
C ASN A 1 -61.42 -30.93 57.43
N GLN A 2 -61.38 -30.22 56.30
CA GLN A 2 -60.34 -30.28 55.26
C GLN A 2 -60.68 -29.21 54.21
N ALA A 3 -59.66 -28.41 53.87
CA ALA A 3 -59.75 -27.13 53.18
C ALA A 3 -60.23 -27.28 51.74
N GLN A 4 -61.24 -26.49 51.37
CA GLN A 4 -61.72 -26.43 50.00
C GLN A 4 -60.81 -25.47 49.22
N THR A 5 -59.81 -26.04 48.55
CA THR A 5 -58.89 -25.30 47.69
C THR A 5 -59.70 -24.58 46.62
N LEU A 6 -59.64 -23.24 46.62
CA LEU A 6 -60.36 -22.41 45.66
C LEU A 6 -59.58 -22.39 44.35
N TYR A 7 -60.14 -23.05 43.32
CA TYR A 7 -59.55 -23.05 41.99
C TYR A 7 -60.23 -22.01 41.11
N THR A 8 -59.45 -21.02 40.64
CA THR A 8 -59.91 -20.11 39.59
C THR A 8 -59.72 -20.79 38.24
N THR A 9 -60.81 -20.96 37.50
CA THR A 9 -60.79 -21.49 36.13
C THR A 9 -61.01 -20.36 35.13
N GLY A 10 -60.42 -20.50 33.93
CA GLY A 10 -60.55 -19.54 32.83
C GLY A 10 -60.86 -20.27 31.52
N LYS A 11 -61.55 -19.59 30.60
CA LYS A 11 -61.93 -20.14 29.30
C LYS A 11 -60.73 -20.10 28.35
N VAL A 12 -60.42 -21.21 27.68
CA VAL A 12 -59.30 -21.29 26.72
C VAL A 12 -59.76 -20.74 25.37
N GLU A 13 -58.99 -19.80 24.82
CA GLU A 13 -59.22 -19.23 23.49
C GLU A 13 -57.97 -19.41 22.62
N LYS A 14 -58.18 -19.69 21.33
CA LYS A 14 -57.08 -19.77 20.35
C LYS A 14 -56.77 -18.36 19.86
N GLY A 15 -55.52 -17.94 20.06
CA GLY A 15 -54.96 -16.72 19.49
C GLY A 15 -53.64 -17.00 18.80
N ASP A 16 -53.26 -16.18 17.83
CA ASP A 16 -51.98 -16.30 17.13
C ASP A 16 -50.82 -15.92 18.07
N VAL A 17 -49.97 -16.89 18.37
CA VAL A 17 -48.72 -16.67 19.12
C VAL A 17 -47.61 -16.39 18.11
N LYS A 18 -47.17 -15.14 18.03
CA LYS A 18 -45.98 -14.77 17.24
C LYS A 18 -44.75 -14.81 18.13
N THR A 19 -43.92 -15.83 17.96
CA THR A 19 -42.59 -15.91 18.55
C THR A 19 -41.60 -15.15 17.67
N SER A 20 -41.09 -14.00 18.14
CA SER A 20 -39.96 -13.33 17.47
C SER A 20 -38.65 -13.76 18.10
N ILE A 21 -37.72 -14.26 17.29
CA ILE A 21 -36.34 -14.50 17.71
C ILE A 21 -35.55 -13.25 17.31
N SER A 22 -35.00 -12.53 18.29
CA SER A 22 -34.07 -11.43 18.03
C SER A 22 -32.64 -11.98 17.94
N ALA A 23 -31.93 -11.64 16.86
CA ALA A 23 -30.52 -11.96 16.68
C ALA A 23 -29.76 -10.65 16.50
N THR A 24 -28.75 -10.41 17.35
CA THR A 24 -27.83 -9.28 17.20
C THR A 24 -26.66 -9.74 16.32
N GLY A 25 -26.51 -9.12 15.15
CA GLY A 25 -25.36 -9.32 14.27
C GLY A 25 -24.55 -8.04 14.16
N THR A 26 -23.23 -8.16 14.07
CA THR A 26 -22.35 -7.01 13.80
C THR A 26 -22.32 -6.76 12.28
N ILE A 27 -22.62 -5.52 11.87
CA ILE A 27 -22.43 -5.12 10.47
C ILE A 27 -20.93 -4.91 10.25
N ASN A 28 -20.32 -5.76 9.43
CA ASN A 28 -18.94 -5.57 8.98
C ASN A 28 -18.95 -4.92 7.59
N PRO A 29 -18.07 -3.95 7.32
CA PRO A 29 -17.94 -3.37 5.99
C PRO A 29 -17.52 -4.44 4.99
N VAL A 30 -18.18 -4.47 3.83
CA VAL A 30 -17.89 -5.44 2.75
C VAL A 30 -16.51 -5.20 2.15
N ASN A 31 -16.07 -3.94 2.09
CA ASN A 31 -14.77 -3.54 1.56
C ASN A 31 -14.06 -2.66 2.59
N TYR A 32 -12.94 -3.15 3.14
CA TYR A 32 -12.03 -2.42 4.02
C TYR A 32 -10.62 -2.51 3.43
N VAL A 33 -9.93 -1.38 3.32
CA VAL A 33 -8.56 -1.32 2.82
C VAL A 33 -7.73 -0.47 3.79
N ASP A 34 -6.64 -1.04 4.26
CA ASP A 34 -5.63 -0.31 5.01
C ASP A 34 -4.69 0.38 4.01
N VAL A 35 -4.59 1.70 4.07
CA VAL A 35 -3.78 2.49 3.13
C VAL A 35 -2.44 2.79 3.79
N SER A 36 -1.41 2.08 3.34
CA SER A 36 -0.02 2.28 3.76
C SER A 36 0.86 2.77 2.62
N THR A 37 1.99 3.37 2.97
CA THR A 37 2.94 3.93 2.01
C THR A 37 3.88 2.85 1.50
N ASN A 38 3.99 2.66 0.18
CA ASN A 38 4.92 1.69 -0.43
C ASN A 38 6.41 2.09 -0.27
N VAL A 39 6.68 3.34 0.10
CA VAL A 39 8.04 3.86 0.23
C VAL A 39 8.22 4.46 1.62
N ALA A 40 9.34 4.11 2.28
CA ALA A 40 9.71 4.72 3.54
C ALA A 40 10.11 6.19 3.31
N GLY A 41 9.45 7.11 4.00
CA GLY A 41 9.72 8.54 3.92
C GLY A 41 9.01 9.31 5.02
N LYS A 42 9.37 10.58 5.22
CA LYS A 42 8.72 11.42 6.21
C LYS A 42 7.38 11.89 5.66
N LEU A 43 6.30 11.77 6.43
CA LEU A 43 5.00 12.34 6.05
C LEU A 43 5.13 13.86 5.93
N GLU A 44 4.89 14.40 4.73
CA GLU A 44 4.98 15.84 4.46
C GLU A 44 3.66 16.52 4.77
N LYS A 45 2.56 15.96 4.28
CA LYS A 45 1.22 16.53 4.46
C LYS A 45 0.13 15.47 4.34
N VAL A 46 -0.91 15.57 5.16
CA VAL A 46 -2.16 14.83 4.99
C VAL A 46 -3.21 15.79 4.42
N LEU A 47 -3.93 15.35 3.39
CA LEU A 47 -4.93 16.15 2.67
C LEU A 47 -6.37 15.83 3.07
N VAL A 48 -6.57 14.77 3.85
CA VAL A 48 -7.90 14.29 4.28
C VAL A 48 -8.00 14.29 5.80
N LYS A 49 -9.22 14.44 6.30
CA LYS A 49 -9.54 14.35 7.73
C LYS A 49 -10.22 13.01 8.02
N GLU A 50 -10.25 12.67 9.30
CA GLU A 50 -11.03 11.52 9.78
C GLU A 50 -12.52 11.69 9.37
N ASN A 51 -13.09 10.62 8.80
CA ASN A 51 -14.45 10.56 8.24
C ASN A 51 -14.69 11.25 6.89
N ASP A 52 -13.66 11.76 6.22
CA ASP A 52 -13.81 12.25 4.84
C ASP A 52 -14.08 11.10 3.86
N GLN A 53 -15.02 11.32 2.94
CA GLN A 53 -15.25 10.40 1.82
C GLN A 53 -14.18 10.62 0.74
N VAL A 54 -13.46 9.56 0.39
CA VAL A 54 -12.42 9.58 -0.64
C VAL A 54 -12.81 8.74 -1.85
N THR A 55 -12.37 9.15 -3.03
CA THR A 55 -12.61 8.44 -4.29
C THR A 55 -11.35 7.72 -4.77
N ALA A 56 -11.52 6.71 -5.64
CA ALA A 56 -10.38 5.99 -6.21
C ALA A 56 -9.48 6.96 -7.00
N GLY A 57 -8.17 6.92 -6.71
CA GLY A 57 -7.18 7.81 -7.33
C GLY A 57 -7.02 9.17 -6.65
N GLN A 58 -7.80 9.47 -5.61
CA GLN A 58 -7.63 10.69 -4.84
C GLN A 58 -6.33 10.66 -4.02
N VAL A 59 -5.54 11.71 -4.14
CA VAL A 59 -4.35 11.90 -3.29
C VAL A 59 -4.81 12.25 -1.88
N ILE A 60 -4.40 11.44 -0.91
CA ILE A 60 -4.77 11.62 0.51
C ILE A 60 -3.61 12.13 1.38
N ALA A 61 -2.37 11.95 0.93
CA ALA A 61 -1.17 12.39 1.63
C ALA A 61 0.02 12.56 0.67
N TYR A 62 0.96 13.43 1.05
CA TYR A 62 2.27 13.58 0.44
C TYR A 62 3.35 13.07 1.39
N ILE A 63 4.31 12.35 0.84
CA ILE A 63 5.50 11.88 1.54
C ILE A 63 6.67 12.72 1.01
N ASP A 64 7.51 13.21 1.92
CA ASP A 64 8.75 13.90 1.59
C ASP A 64 9.70 12.90 0.93
N THR A 65 9.87 13.05 -0.38
CA THR A 65 10.73 12.20 -1.22
C THR A 65 12.10 12.80 -1.47
N ARG A 66 12.51 13.90 -0.80
CA ARG A 66 13.78 14.59 -1.10
C ARG A 66 15.00 13.67 -1.05
N GLN A 67 15.04 12.75 -0.09
CA GLN A 67 16.14 11.78 0.00
C GLN A 67 16.12 10.74 -1.14
N LEU A 68 14.93 10.32 -1.57
CA LEU A 68 14.76 9.42 -2.71
C LEU A 68 15.11 10.12 -4.03
N GLN A 69 14.73 11.39 -4.16
CA GLN A 69 15.06 12.22 -5.29
C GLN A 69 16.58 12.41 -5.40
N ALA A 70 17.24 12.75 -4.29
CA ALA A 70 18.71 12.84 -4.24
C ALA A 70 19.37 11.50 -4.62
N SER A 71 18.89 10.38 -4.09
CA SER A 71 19.41 9.05 -4.45
C SER A 71 19.19 8.71 -5.93
N ALA A 72 18.06 9.12 -6.51
CA ALA A 72 17.78 8.94 -7.93
C ALA A 72 18.68 9.82 -8.81
N ASP A 73 18.94 11.05 -8.39
CA ASP A 73 19.83 11.98 -9.09
C ASP A 73 21.29 11.50 -9.04
N ASP A 74 21.74 10.97 -7.90
CA ASP A 74 23.06 10.34 -7.76
C ASP A 74 23.20 9.12 -8.68
N ALA A 75 22.18 8.26 -8.74
CA ALA A 75 22.17 7.10 -9.64
C ALA A 75 22.22 7.51 -11.12
N ARG A 76 21.44 8.53 -11.50
CA ARG A 76 21.49 9.10 -12.86
C ARG A 76 22.87 9.66 -13.21
N ALA A 77 23.50 10.37 -12.28
CA ALA A 77 24.84 10.91 -12.47
C ALA A 77 25.89 9.78 -12.62
N ALA A 78 25.77 8.72 -11.83
CA ALA A 78 26.64 7.54 -11.94
C ALA A 78 26.48 6.84 -13.30
N LEU A 79 25.24 6.68 -13.79
CA LEU A 79 24.96 6.12 -15.12
C LEU A 79 25.55 6.98 -16.23
N ALA A 80 25.31 8.29 -16.21
CA ALA A 80 25.84 9.22 -17.21
C ALA A 80 27.38 9.21 -17.25
N LYS A 81 28.02 9.09 -16.08
CA LYS A 81 29.47 8.94 -15.99
C LYS A 81 29.93 7.61 -16.61
N ALA A 82 29.27 6.50 -16.28
CA ALA A 82 29.63 5.19 -16.80
C ALA A 82 29.45 5.12 -18.33
N GLU A 83 28.40 5.74 -18.87
CA GLU A 83 28.16 5.87 -20.30
C GLU A 83 29.27 6.68 -20.99
N LEU A 84 29.67 7.81 -20.41
CA LEU A 84 30.77 8.62 -20.92
C LEU A 84 32.09 7.84 -20.94
N ASP A 85 32.40 7.13 -19.85
CA ASP A 85 33.62 6.34 -19.72
C ASP A 85 33.65 5.20 -20.75
N MET A 86 32.54 4.47 -20.91
CA MET A 86 32.39 3.43 -21.94
C MET A 86 32.61 3.98 -23.34
N ASN A 87 31.96 5.11 -23.69
CA ASN A 87 32.08 5.73 -25.00
C ASN A 87 33.52 6.20 -25.27
N ARG A 88 34.19 6.77 -24.26
CA ARG A 88 35.59 7.17 -24.35
C ARG A 88 36.50 5.97 -24.58
N TYR A 89 36.31 4.88 -23.84
CA TYR A 89 37.14 3.69 -23.97
C TYR A 89 36.88 2.94 -25.26
N LYS A 90 35.64 2.94 -25.75
CA LYS A 90 35.34 2.45 -27.10
C LYS A 90 36.21 3.14 -28.16
N ALA A 91 36.23 4.48 -28.15
CA ALA A 91 37.00 5.26 -29.11
C ALA A 91 38.53 5.02 -29.00
N LEU A 92 39.03 4.76 -27.79
CA LEU A 92 40.45 4.43 -27.56
C LEU A 92 40.79 2.99 -27.95
N ALA A 93 39.87 2.04 -27.73
CA ALA A 93 40.04 0.64 -28.13
C ALA A 93 40.06 0.51 -29.65
N ASP A 94 39.20 1.26 -30.35
CA ASP A 94 39.19 1.34 -31.83
C ASP A 94 40.55 1.86 -32.38
N GLN A 95 41.25 2.68 -31.59
CA GLN A 95 42.59 3.20 -31.91
C GLN A 95 43.74 2.29 -31.41
N ASN A 96 43.44 1.11 -30.86
CA ASN A 96 44.40 0.22 -30.18
C ASN A 96 45.20 0.91 -29.05
N ALA A 97 44.66 1.97 -28.45
CA ALA A 97 45.32 2.75 -27.41
C ALA A 97 45.10 2.19 -25.99
N ILE A 98 44.17 1.24 -25.82
CA ILE A 98 43.88 0.55 -24.56
C ILE A 98 43.69 -0.96 -24.79
N ALA A 99 43.77 -1.75 -23.73
CA ALA A 99 43.46 -3.17 -23.77
C ALA A 99 41.94 -3.41 -23.89
N GLN A 100 41.55 -4.47 -24.60
CA GLN A 100 40.14 -4.90 -24.70
C GLN A 100 39.50 -5.12 -23.33
N GLN A 101 40.25 -5.69 -22.38
CA GLN A 101 39.80 -5.85 -20.99
C GLN A 101 39.33 -4.53 -20.37
N THR A 102 40.03 -3.42 -20.62
CA THR A 102 39.67 -2.11 -20.07
C THR A 102 38.35 -1.60 -20.65
N TYR A 103 38.07 -1.90 -21.91
CA TYR A 103 36.79 -1.60 -22.53
C TYR A 103 35.67 -2.48 -21.93
N ASP A 104 35.89 -3.79 -21.83
CA ASP A 104 34.92 -4.73 -21.25
C ASP A 104 34.55 -4.40 -19.80
N ASP A 105 35.53 -3.95 -19.01
CA ASP A 105 35.32 -3.48 -17.63
C ASP A 105 34.38 -2.25 -17.59
N SER A 106 34.52 -1.33 -18.56
CA SER A 106 33.64 -0.15 -18.66
C SER A 106 32.23 -0.47 -19.14
N VAL A 107 32.09 -1.44 -20.05
CA VAL A 107 30.78 -1.96 -20.48
C VAL A 107 30.07 -2.59 -19.28
N THR A 108 30.79 -3.41 -18.50
CA THR A 108 30.24 -4.02 -17.29
C THR A 108 29.83 -2.97 -16.25
N ALA A 109 30.62 -1.90 -16.09
CA ALA A 109 30.29 -0.81 -15.19
C ALA A 109 29.05 -0.03 -15.63
N TYR A 110 28.87 0.19 -16.94
CA TYR A 110 27.67 0.81 -17.51
C TYR A 110 26.43 -0.06 -17.31
N GLU A 111 26.50 -1.36 -17.60
CA GLU A 111 25.38 -2.28 -17.42
C GLU A 111 24.97 -2.42 -15.94
N ARG A 112 25.90 -2.28 -14.99
CA ARG A 112 25.58 -2.25 -13.55
C ARG A 112 24.90 -0.97 -13.08
N ALA A 113 25.12 0.14 -13.79
CA ALA A 113 24.55 1.44 -13.44
C ALA A 113 23.16 1.68 -14.06
N LYS A 114 22.75 0.82 -14.99
CA LYS A 114 21.46 0.86 -15.71
C LYS A 114 20.37 0.11 -14.94
#